data_AF-A0A4Y2KSV4-F1
#
_entry.id   AF-A0A4Y2KSV4-F1
#
_cell.length_a   1.000
_cell.length_b   1.000
_cell.length_c   1.000
_cell.angle_alpha   90.00
_cell.angle_beta   90.00
_cell.angle_gamma   90.00
#
_symmetry.space_group_name_H-M   'P 1'
#
loop_
_entity.id
_entity.type
_entity.pdbx_description
1 polymer ?
#
loop_
_entity_poly.entity_id
_entity_poly.type
_entity_poly.pdbx_seq_one_letter_code
_entity_poly.pdbx_strand_id
1 'polypeptide(L)'
;MNTAMLAMIHLCVQVRNKTLIVPSKSRLFSDFDAKYFWEWTDFLSYLEFLATFTATIGIFMFFCIEVVFIVESIGFLAVFIEAMLGAPQFYRNLRKKSTLGMSKKMVFLWTLGDVFKTAYYILREAPTQFWICGILQVVIDLLILLQVLVYRITPSPVKLLLKGESHTS
;
A
#
# COMPACT_ATOMS: atom_id res chain seq x y z
N MET A 1 3.84 -11.42 6.06
CA MET A 1 3.48 -10.38 5.07
C MET A 1 3.95 -10.76 3.67
N ASN A 2 5.25 -11.02 3.47
CA ASN A 2 5.84 -11.30 2.16
C ASN A 2 5.22 -12.51 1.43
N THR A 3 4.94 -13.61 2.14
CA THR A 3 4.29 -14.80 1.54
C THR A 3 2.89 -14.51 1.02
N ALA A 4 2.09 -13.76 1.77
CA ALA A 4 0.74 -13.36 1.36
C ALA A 4 0.78 -12.40 0.16
N MET A 5 1.73 -11.46 0.13
CA MET A 5 1.92 -10.55 -1.00
C MET A 5 2.35 -11.30 -2.26
N LEU A 6 3.28 -12.26 -2.14
CA LEU A 6 3.68 -13.12 -3.26
C LEU A 6 2.53 -14.01 -3.74
N ALA A 7 1.74 -14.58 -2.82
CA ALA A 7 0.54 -15.33 -3.18
C ALA A 7 -0.49 -14.47 -3.91
N MET A 8 -0.69 -13.22 -3.48
CA MET A 8 -1.56 -12.26 -4.18
C MET A 8 -1.05 -11.95 -5.58
N ILE A 9 0.26 -11.71 -5.76
CA ILE A 9 0.84 -11.50 -7.11
C ILE A 9 0.64 -12.73 -7.98
N HIS A 10 0.93 -13.93 -7.44
CA HIS A 10 0.73 -15.19 -8.15
C HIS A 10 -0.74 -15.36 -8.59
N LEU A 11 -1.69 -15.11 -7.70
CA LEU A 11 -3.12 -15.14 -8.02
C LEU A 11 -3.49 -14.08 -9.07
N CYS A 12 -3.01 -12.85 -8.94
CA CYS A 12 -3.26 -11.78 -9.90
C CYS A 12 -2.74 -12.14 -11.30
N VAL A 13 -1.54 -12.72 -11.39
CA VAL A 13 -0.95 -13.18 -12.65
C VAL A 13 -1.78 -14.33 -13.24
N GLN A 14 -2.15 -15.32 -12.41
CA GLN A 14 -2.98 -16.45 -12.86
C GLN A 14 -4.35 -16.02 -13.36
N VAL A 15 -5.04 -15.12 -12.63
CA VAL A 15 -6.35 -14.61 -13.02
C VAL A 15 -6.22 -13.80 -14.30
N ARG A 16 -5.27 -12.87 -14.39
CA ARG A 16 -5.04 -12.06 -15.59
C ARG A 16 -4.79 -12.94 -16.81
N ASN A 17 -3.92 -13.94 -16.70
CA ASN A 17 -3.60 -14.83 -17.82
C ASN A 17 -4.81 -15.69 -18.25
N LYS A 18 -5.72 -16.02 -17.33
CA LYS A 18 -6.98 -16.72 -17.64
C LYS A 18 -8.06 -15.81 -18.23
N THR A 19 -8.07 -14.52 -17.88
CA THR A 19 -9.10 -13.56 -18.32
C THR A 19 -8.75 -12.90 -19.67
N LEU A 20 -7.48 -12.90 -20.07
CA LEU A 20 -7.05 -12.36 -21.36
C LEU A 20 -7.46 -13.31 -22.51
N ILE A 21 -8.40 -12.86 -23.35
CA ILE A 21 -8.92 -13.59 -24.52
C ILE A 21 -7.88 -13.65 -25.66
N VAL A 22 -7.03 -12.62 -25.76
CA VAL A 22 -5.88 -12.57 -26.68
C VAL A 22 -4.62 -12.65 -25.83
N PRO A 23 -3.70 -13.60 -26.08
CA PRO A 23 -2.43 -13.64 -25.36
C PRO A 23 -1.66 -12.35 -25.63
N SER A 24 -1.38 -11.57 -24.59
CA SER A 24 -0.45 -10.45 -24.68
C SER A 24 0.93 -10.97 -25.07
N LYS A 25 1.74 -10.15 -25.75
CA LYS A 25 3.15 -10.48 -26.05
C LYS A 25 3.82 -10.95 -24.75
N SER A 26 4.56 -12.07 -24.80
CA SER A 26 5.33 -12.54 -23.64
C SER A 26 6.26 -11.42 -23.19
N ARG A 27 6.16 -11.03 -21.92
CA ARG A 27 6.97 -9.96 -21.34
C ARG A 27 7.69 -10.50 -20.14
N LEU A 28 9.00 -10.64 -20.31
CA LEU A 28 9.89 -11.20 -19.32
C LEU A 28 10.66 -10.07 -18.63
N PHE A 29 11.22 -10.38 -17.46
CA PHE A 29 12.09 -9.44 -16.76
C PHE A 29 13.27 -8.96 -17.64
N SER A 30 13.82 -9.84 -18.48
CA SER A 30 14.94 -9.55 -19.38
C SER A 30 14.63 -8.59 -20.52
N ASP A 31 13.38 -8.17 -20.73
CA ASP A 31 13.02 -7.30 -21.86
C ASP A 31 13.45 -5.83 -21.67
N PHE A 32 13.98 -5.45 -20.49
CA PHE A 32 14.56 -4.13 -20.14
C PHE A 32 13.81 -2.87 -20.66
N ASP A 33 12.51 -2.99 -20.96
CA ASP A 33 11.68 -1.88 -21.40
C ASP A 33 11.01 -1.22 -20.20
N ALA A 34 11.50 -0.03 -19.84
CA ALA A 34 10.98 0.75 -18.72
C ALA A 34 9.48 1.09 -18.87
N LYS A 35 8.96 1.13 -20.11
CA LYS A 35 7.55 1.41 -20.37
C LYS A 35 6.62 0.32 -19.81
N TYR A 36 7.11 -0.91 -19.74
CA TYR A 36 6.35 -2.08 -19.28
C TYR A 36 6.88 -2.64 -17.96
N PHE A 37 7.57 -1.79 -17.19
CA PHE A 37 8.07 -2.14 -15.87
C PHE A 37 6.93 -2.66 -14.99
N TRP A 38 7.13 -3.83 -14.36
CA TRP A 38 6.15 -4.51 -13.50
C TRP A 38 4.89 -5.08 -14.21
N GLU A 39 4.87 -5.11 -15.55
CA GLU A 39 3.79 -5.70 -16.36
C GLU A 39 4.16 -7.07 -16.95
N TRP A 40 4.96 -7.86 -16.22
CA TRP A 40 5.44 -9.17 -16.68
C TRP A 40 4.33 -10.21 -16.74
N THR A 41 4.40 -11.13 -17.70
CA THR A 41 3.38 -12.17 -17.93
C THR A 41 3.46 -13.32 -16.92
N ASP A 42 4.65 -13.54 -16.34
CA ASP A 42 4.98 -14.71 -15.53
C ASP A 42 5.31 -14.33 -14.09
N PHE A 43 4.87 -15.16 -13.14
CA PHE A 43 5.16 -14.96 -11.72
C PHE A 43 6.66 -15.02 -11.42
N LEU A 44 7.41 -15.85 -12.13
CA LEU A 44 8.85 -16.02 -11.92
C LEU A 44 9.62 -14.72 -12.17
N SER A 45 9.25 -13.94 -13.20
CA SER A 45 9.90 -12.65 -13.48
C SER A 45 9.74 -11.63 -12.35
N TYR A 46 8.62 -11.67 -11.61
CA TYR A 46 8.45 -10.85 -10.41
C TYR A 46 9.39 -11.30 -9.28
N LEU A 47 9.61 -12.61 -9.12
CA LEU A 47 10.55 -13.15 -8.14
C LEU A 47 12.00 -12.85 -8.50
N GLU A 48 12.38 -13.02 -9.77
CA GLU A 48 13.73 -12.72 -10.27
C GLU A 48 14.09 -11.26 -10.08
N PHE A 49 13.18 -10.34 -10.42
CA PHE A 49 13.39 -8.92 -10.16
C PHE A 49 13.54 -8.63 -8.66
N LEU A 50 12.65 -9.16 -7.82
CA LEU A 50 12.69 -8.90 -6.39
C LEU A 50 13.98 -9.44 -5.74
N ALA A 51 14.42 -10.63 -6.15
CA ALA A 51 15.65 -11.25 -5.68
C ALA A 51 16.88 -10.46 -6.14
N THR A 52 16.97 -10.11 -7.42
CA THR A 52 18.09 -9.32 -7.96
C THR A 52 18.15 -7.94 -7.32
N PHE A 53 17.04 -7.22 -7.22
CA PHE A 53 16.96 -5.91 -6.56
C PHE A 53 17.39 -5.97 -5.10
N THR A 54 16.87 -6.94 -4.34
CA THR A 54 17.22 -7.11 -2.92
C THR A 54 18.70 -7.47 -2.74
N ALA A 55 19.23 -8.36 -3.59
CA ALA A 55 20.64 -8.73 -3.54
C ALA A 55 21.55 -7.55 -3.90
N THR A 56 21.24 -6.79 -4.95
CA THR A 56 22.05 -5.63 -5.36
C THR A 56 22.05 -4.54 -4.29
N ILE A 57 20.88 -4.18 -3.74
CA ILE A 57 20.82 -3.20 -2.64
C ILE A 57 21.49 -3.74 -1.38
N GLY A 58 21.31 -5.02 -1.05
CA GLY A 58 21.93 -5.64 0.11
C GLY A 58 23.46 -5.64 0.03
N ILE A 59 24.02 -5.98 -1.13
CA ILE A 59 25.47 -5.93 -1.39
C ILE A 59 25.97 -4.49 -1.30
N PHE A 60 25.28 -3.53 -1.94
CA PHE A 60 25.62 -2.12 -1.85
C PHE A 60 25.62 -1.62 -0.39
N MET A 61 24.58 -1.95 0.37
CA MET A 61 24.47 -1.59 1.79
C MET A 61 25.54 -2.25 2.65
N PHE A 62 25.94 -3.48 2.34
CA PHE A 62 27.01 -4.16 3.04
C PHE A 62 28.34 -3.40 2.91
N PHE A 63 28.67 -2.90 1.72
CA PHE A 63 29.85 -2.05 1.53
C PHE A 63 29.71 -0.68 2.19
N CYS A 64 28.51 -0.13 2.27
CA CYS A 64 28.25 1.21 2.82
C CYS A 64 27.88 1.22 4.31
N ILE A 65 28.02 0.11 5.04
CA ILE A 65 27.54 -0.01 6.42
C ILE A 65 28.22 0.95 7.40
N GLU A 66 29.48 1.32 7.14
CA GLU A 66 30.25 2.25 7.97
C GLU A 66 29.89 3.73 7.69
N VAL A 67 29.19 4.00 6.58
CA VAL A 67 28.80 5.35 6.19
C VAL A 67 27.45 5.71 6.81
N VAL A 68 27.49 6.24 8.04
CA VAL A 68 26.31 6.61 8.84
C VAL A 68 25.27 7.41 8.04
N PHE A 69 25.72 8.41 7.27
CA PHE A 69 24.83 9.24 6.46
C PHE A 69 24.00 8.44 5.44
N ILE A 70 24.61 7.44 4.80
CA ILE A 70 23.93 6.59 3.80
C ILE A 70 22.90 5.69 4.50
N VAL A 71 23.30 5.06 5.61
CA VAL A 71 22.43 4.17 6.39
C VAL A 71 21.23 4.93 6.93
N GLU A 72 21.44 6.12 7.49
CA GLU A 72 20.37 6.96 8.02
C GLU A 72 19.43 7.46 6.91
N SER A 73 19.97 7.87 5.76
CA SER A 73 19.16 8.36 4.64
C SER A 73 18.26 7.26 4.06
N ILE A 74 18.80 6.06 3.88
CA ILE A 74 18.05 4.90 3.37
C ILE A 74 17.03 4.41 4.40
N GLY A 75 17.40 4.39 5.69
CA GLY A 75 16.49 4.10 6.79
C GLY A 75 15.29 5.06 6.81
N PHE A 76 15.57 6.37 6.73
CA PHE A 76 14.54 7.41 6.66
C PHE A 76 13.66 7.24 5.43
N LEU A 77 14.23 7.02 4.25
CA LEU A 77 13.46 6.83 3.02
C LEU A 77 12.55 5.61 3.12
N ALA A 78 13.01 4.51 3.72
CA ALA A 78 12.23 3.30 3.90
C ALA A 78 10.99 3.55 4.79
N VAL A 79 11.18 4.16 5.97
CA VAL A 79 10.05 4.47 6.87
C VAL A 79 9.15 5.59 6.34
N PHE A 80 9.70 6.51 5.53
CA PHE A 80 8.91 7.54 4.86
C PHE A 80 8.01 6.96 3.77
N ILE A 81 8.52 6.06 2.94
CA ILE A 81 7.71 5.34 1.94
C ILE A 81 6.61 4.54 2.64
N GLU A 82 6.92 3.89 3.77
CA GLU A 82 5.93 3.18 4.58
C GLU A 82 4.82 4.12 5.09
N ALA A 83 5.19 5.27 5.69
CA ALA A 83 4.23 6.24 6.18
C ALA A 83 3.31 6.80 5.08
N MET A 84 3.81 6.86 3.84
CA MET A 84 3.07 7.38 2.69
C MET A 84 2.11 6.38 2.02
N LEU A 85 2.08 5.11 2.45
CA LEU A 85 1.20 4.08 1.87
C LEU A 85 -0.30 4.45 1.95
N GLY A 86 -0.72 5.18 3.00
CA GLY A 86 -2.10 5.63 3.17
C GLY A 86 -2.49 6.87 2.36
N ALA A 87 -1.53 7.69 1.94
CA ALA A 87 -1.82 8.98 1.31
C ALA A 87 -2.58 8.88 -0.04
N PRO A 88 -2.26 7.94 -0.95
CA PRO A 88 -3.04 7.77 -2.17
C PRO A 88 -4.50 7.40 -1.89
N GLN A 89 -4.72 6.59 -0.85
CA GLN A 89 -6.06 6.19 -0.43
C GLN A 89 -6.84 7.37 0.17
N PHE A 90 -6.19 8.18 1.02
CA PHE A 90 -6.74 9.44 1.53
C PHE A 90 -7.14 10.39 0.39
N TYR A 91 -6.24 10.59 -0.58
CA TYR A 91 -6.49 11.46 -1.73
C TYR A 91 -7.65 10.96 -2.60
N ARG A 92 -7.70 9.65 -2.87
CA ARG A 92 -8.78 9.03 -3.65
C ARG A 92 -10.14 9.20 -2.98
N ASN A 93 -10.21 9.00 -1.66
CA ASN A 93 -11.41 9.22 -0.87
C ASN A 93 -11.85 10.70 -0.94
N LEU A 94 -10.90 11.63 -0.83
CA LEU A 94 -11.17 13.06 -0.91
C LEU A 94 -11.74 13.47 -2.28
N ARG A 95 -11.15 12.96 -3.36
CA ARG A 95 -11.61 13.24 -4.74
C ARG A 95 -12.98 12.65 -5.02
N LYS A 96 -13.23 11.42 -4.59
CA LYS A 96 -14.50 10.71 -4.85
C LYS A 96 -15.61 11.10 -3.87
N LYS A 97 -15.28 11.75 -2.74
CA LYS A 97 -16.19 12.05 -1.62
C LYS A 97 -17.02 10.82 -1.18
N SER A 98 -16.45 9.63 -1.33
CA SER A 98 -17.12 8.37 -1.07
C SER A 98 -16.10 7.31 -0.69
N THR A 99 -16.42 6.53 0.35
CA THR A 99 -15.60 5.41 0.84
C THR A 99 -16.23 4.06 0.48
N LEU A 100 -16.99 3.99 -0.62
CA LEU A 100 -17.64 2.77 -1.08
C LEU A 100 -16.59 1.72 -1.47
N GLY A 101 -16.66 0.53 -0.85
CA GLY A 101 -15.70 -0.56 -1.04
C GLY A 101 -14.57 -0.62 -0.01
N MET A 102 -14.48 0.32 0.94
CA MET A 102 -13.48 0.29 2.02
C MET A 102 -14.07 -0.36 3.29
N SER A 103 -13.41 -1.39 3.83
CA SER A 103 -13.86 -2.08 5.04
C SER A 103 -13.53 -1.27 6.29
N LYS A 104 -14.57 -0.81 7.02
CA LYS A 104 -14.41 -0.01 8.25
C LYS A 104 -13.58 -0.72 9.32
N LYS A 105 -13.77 -2.04 9.46
CA LYS A 105 -13.05 -2.87 10.43
C LYS A 105 -11.55 -2.92 10.10
N MET A 106 -11.23 -2.98 8.80
CA MET A 106 -9.84 -2.93 8.34
C MET A 106 -9.19 -1.58 8.68
N VAL A 107 -9.85 -0.46 8.36
CA VAL A 107 -9.30 0.88 8.66
C VAL A 107 -9.07 1.06 10.16
N PHE A 108 -10.04 0.66 10.98
CA PHE A 108 -9.91 0.75 12.43
C PHE A 108 -8.75 -0.09 12.97
N LEU A 109 -8.64 -1.34 12.50
CA LEU A 109 -7.55 -2.23 12.92
C LEU A 109 -6.18 -1.71 12.44
N TRP A 110 -6.14 -1.09 11.26
CA TRP A 110 -4.94 -0.46 10.72
C TRP A 110 -4.48 0.70 11.63
N THR A 111 -5.38 1.64 11.94
CA THR A 111 -5.08 2.74 12.87
C THR A 111 -4.62 2.23 14.23
N LEU A 112 -5.29 1.19 14.77
CA LEU A 112 -4.92 0.61 16.05
C LEU A 112 -3.50 -0.01 16.01
N GLY A 113 -3.19 -0.76 14.96
CA GLY A 113 -1.87 -1.34 14.74
C GLY A 113 -0.77 -0.27 14.68
N ASP A 114 -1.02 0.83 13.99
CA ASP A 114 -0.02 1.88 13.78
C ASP A 114 0.18 2.75 15.03
N VAL A 115 -0.87 2.95 15.84
CA VAL A 115 -0.75 3.54 17.18
C VAL A 115 0.11 2.66 18.09
N PHE A 116 -0.15 1.34 18.12
CA PHE A 116 0.65 0.42 18.93
C PHE A 116 2.11 0.36 18.45
N LYS A 117 2.35 0.33 17.15
CA LYS A 117 3.69 0.33 16.55
C LYS A 117 4.45 1.61 16.91
N THR A 118 3.80 2.76 16.80
CA THR A 118 4.40 4.05 17.16
C THR A 118 4.71 4.16 18.66
N ALA A 119 3.78 3.72 19.52
CA ALA A 119 4.02 3.66 20.96
C ALA A 119 5.20 2.74 21.31
N TYR A 120 5.30 1.59 20.64
CA TYR A 120 6.44 0.68 20.78
C TYR A 120 7.77 1.35 20.44
N TYR A 121 7.84 2.12 19.36
CA TYR A 121 9.06 2.85 18.97
C TYR A 121 9.47 3.90 20.00
N ILE A 122 8.50 4.62 20.58
CA ILE A 122 8.77 5.61 21.63
C ILE A 122 9.29 4.91 22.90
N LEU A 123 8.65 3.82 23.33
CA LEU A 123 9.04 3.08 24.53
C LEU A 123 10.41 2.39 24.40
N ARG A 124 10.81 2.04 23.18
CA ARG A 124 12.11 1.41 22.89
C ARG A 124 13.22 2.40 22.56
N GLU A 125 12.96 3.71 22.66
CA GLU A 125 13.91 4.76 22.30
C GLU A 125 14.51 4.54 20.90
N ALA A 126 13.65 4.10 19.96
CA ALA A 126 14.07 3.84 18.59
C ALA A 126 14.57 5.15 17.92
N PRO A 127 15.42 5.05 16.88
CA PRO A 127 15.93 6.22 16.16
C PRO A 127 14.81 7.16 15.73
N THR A 128 15.10 8.47 15.69
CA THR A 128 14.10 9.53 15.51
C THR A 128 13.20 9.34 14.28
N GLN A 129 13.77 8.77 13.23
CA GLN A 129 13.10 8.41 11.99
C GLN A 129 11.84 7.56 12.20
N PHE A 130 11.89 6.57 13.10
CA PHE A 130 10.81 5.60 13.30
C PHE A 130 9.57 6.21 13.96
N TRP A 131 9.75 7.00 15.01
CA TRP A 131 8.60 7.58 15.70
C TRP A 131 8.05 8.81 14.97
N ILE A 132 8.88 9.60 14.28
CA ILE A 132 8.40 10.73 13.46
C ILE A 132 7.54 10.21 12.30
N CYS A 133 8.05 9.23 11.53
CA CYS A 133 7.28 8.62 10.45
C CYS A 133 6.08 7.82 10.97
N GLY A 134 6.20 7.17 12.13
CA GLY A 134 5.08 6.49 12.79
C GLY A 134 3.93 7.44 13.16
N ILE A 135 4.25 8.62 13.72
CA ILE A 135 3.24 9.65 14.00
C ILE A 135 2.56 10.12 12.70
N LEU A 136 3.34 10.36 11.64
CA LEU A 136 2.79 10.74 10.33
C LEU A 136 1.81 9.68 9.80
N GLN A 137 2.16 8.40 9.90
CA GLN A 137 1.31 7.28 9.50
C GLN A 137 0.00 7.25 10.30
N VAL A 138 0.08 7.36 11.63
CA VAL A 138 -1.11 7.44 12.51
C VAL A 138 -2.00 8.63 12.14
N VAL A 139 -1.42 9.79 11.83
CA VAL A 139 -2.19 10.97 11.40
C VAL A 139 -2.94 10.70 10.09
N ILE A 140 -2.27 10.13 9.08
CA ILE A 140 -2.90 9.79 7.80
C ILE A 140 -4.06 8.80 8.01
N ASP A 141 -3.86 7.80 8.85
CA ASP A 141 -4.90 6.80 9.12
C ASP A 141 -6.11 7.38 9.85
N LEU A 142 -5.87 8.26 10.84
CA LEU A 142 -6.94 8.98 11.52
C LEU A 142 -7.74 9.86 10.54
N LEU A 143 -7.07 10.50 9.59
CA LEU A 143 -7.74 11.27 8.54
C LEU A 143 -8.60 10.38 7.63
N ILE A 144 -8.11 9.19 7.26
CA ILE A 144 -8.88 8.21 6.47
C ILE A 144 -10.07 7.69 7.28
N LEU A 145 -9.87 7.38 8.57
CA LEU A 145 -10.94 6.94 9.47
C LEU A 145 -12.02 8.02 9.60
N LEU A 146 -11.62 9.29 9.74
CA LEU A 146 -12.55 10.42 9.75
C LEU A 146 -13.35 10.51 8.45
N GLN A 147 -12.71 10.36 7.29
CA GLN A 147 -13.42 10.34 5.99
C GLN A 147 -14.47 9.23 5.94
N VAL A 148 -14.16 8.04 6.46
CA VAL A 148 -15.09 6.90 6.52
C VAL A 148 -16.29 7.19 7.44
N LEU A 149 -16.09 7.95 8.51
CA LEU A 149 -17.16 8.38 9.42
C LEU A 149 -18.02 9.50 8.82
N VAL A 150 -17.41 10.49 8.15
CA VAL A 150 -18.10 11.64 7.56
C VAL A 150 -18.90 11.25 6.31
N TYR A 151 -18.30 10.55 5.35
CA TYR A 151 -18.98 10.14 4.12
C TYR A 151 -20.05 9.06 4.33
N ARG A 152 -20.16 8.54 5.56
CA ARG A 152 -21.30 7.73 5.99
C ARG A 152 -22.56 8.57 6.22
N ILE A 153 -22.40 9.81 6.66
CA ILE A 153 -23.51 10.71 7.04
C ILE A 153 -24.20 11.27 5.79
N THR A 154 -23.49 11.36 4.66
CA THR A 154 -24.08 11.70 3.36
C THR A 154 -24.59 10.41 2.68
N PRO A 155 -25.90 10.07 2.77
CA PRO A 155 -26.43 8.95 2.02
C PRO A 155 -26.19 9.17 0.53
N SER A 156 -25.81 8.11 -0.20
CA SER A 156 -25.74 8.20 -1.65
C SER A 156 -27.14 8.55 -2.18
N PRO A 157 -27.26 9.43 -3.19
CA PRO A 157 -28.56 9.78 -3.77
C PRO A 157 -29.34 8.53 -4.24
N VAL A 158 -28.64 7.47 -4.65
CA VAL A 158 -29.23 6.16 -5.00
C VAL A 158 -29.98 5.52 -3.83
N LYS A 159 -29.47 5.59 -2.59
CA LYS A 159 -30.18 5.07 -1.40
C LYS A 159 -31.40 5.91 -1.03
N LEU A 160 -31.39 7.20 -1.35
CA LEU A 160 -32.55 8.07 -1.15
C LEU A 160 -33.64 7.82 -2.20
N LEU A 161 -33.27 7.56 -3.46
CA LEU A 161 -34.22 7.20 -4.52
C LEU A 161 -34.91 5.86 -4.22
N LEU A 162 -34.16 4.84 -3.84
CA LEU A 162 -34.73 3.53 -3.46
C LEU A 162 -35.60 3.60 -2.20
N LYS A 163 -35.27 4.49 -1.25
CA LYS A 163 -36.11 4.71 -0.08
C LYS A 163 -37.37 5.52 -0.40
N GLY A 164 -37.28 6.45 -1.36
CA GLY A 164 -38.43 7.20 -1.87
C GLY A 164 -39.46 6.30 -2.56
N GLU A 165 -39.03 5.37 -3.41
CA GLU A 165 -39.93 4.42 -4.09
C GLU A 165 -40.62 3.44 -3.11
N SER A 166 -39.97 3.07 -2.01
CA SER A 166 -40.55 2.17 -1.00
C SER A 166 -41.65 2.79 -0.13
N HIS A 167 -41.79 4.12 -0.11
CA HIS A 167 -42.80 4.83 0.68
C HIS A 167 -44.02 5.28 -0.15
N THR A 168 -44.00 5.05 -1.47
CA THR A 168 -45.10 5.39 -2.40
C THR A 168 -45.91 4.17 -2.86
N SER A 169 -45.72 3.01 -2.24
CA SER A 169 -46.44 1.77 -2.56
C SER A 169 -47.23 1.22 -1.38
#